data_AF-A0A3E4QSZ8-F1
#
_entry.id   AF-A0A3E4QSZ8-F1
#
_cell.length_a   1.000
_cell.length_b   1.000
_cell.length_c   1.000
_cell.angle_alpha   90.00
_cell.angle_beta   90.00
_cell.angle_gamma   90.00
#
_symmetry.space_group_name_H-M   'P 1'
#
loop_
_entity.id
_entity.type
_entity.pdbx_description
1 polymer ?
#
loop_
_entity_poly.entity_id
_entity_poly.type
_entity_poly.pdbx_seq_one_letter_code
_entity_poly.pdbx_strand_id
1 'polypeptide(L)'
;MDAAELKDVMGRYRDLVYRIAYTYLRNPADADDVAQDVFVQLMRCDVAFESDEHVRRWLARVAINRCKSLFRMSWRWIENIDDHARTLSIPDEQEVREVLAALLALPEKYRVPLVLYYYGGFSTNEIAALLKIPPATARTRLARGRAKLKADYLEDDRHEE
;
A
#
# COMPACT_ATOMS: atom_id res chain seq x y z
N MET A 1 20.54 14.59 -4.76
CA MET A 1 20.70 14.04 -3.39
C MET A 1 22.07 13.41 -3.29
N ASP A 2 22.76 13.60 -2.17
CA ASP A 2 24.01 12.88 -1.90
C ASP A 2 23.75 11.48 -1.30
N ALA A 3 24.81 10.70 -1.05
CA ALA A 3 24.69 9.33 -0.55
C ALA A 3 24.12 9.23 0.88
N ALA A 4 24.37 10.23 1.72
CA ALA A 4 23.89 10.24 3.11
C ALA A 4 22.39 10.58 3.15
N GLU A 5 21.99 11.60 2.39
CA GLU A 5 20.60 12.01 2.20
C GLU A 5 19.78 10.87 1.57
N LEU A 6 20.33 10.16 0.59
CA LEU A 6 19.71 8.99 -0.01
C LEU A 6 19.46 7.88 1.02
N LYS A 7 20.45 7.54 1.85
CA LYS A 7 20.31 6.50 2.88
C LYS A 7 19.22 6.85 3.89
N ASP A 8 19.16 8.11 4.31
CA ASP A 8 18.16 8.64 5.23
C ASP A 8 16.73 8.57 4.62
N VAL A 9 16.56 9.02 3.38
CA VAL A 9 15.30 8.91 2.63
C VAL A 9 14.86 7.44 2.47
N MET A 10 15.78 6.55 2.10
CA MET A 10 15.49 5.12 1.98
C MET A 10 15.04 4.51 3.32
N GLY A 11 15.70 4.86 4.42
CA GLY A 11 15.32 4.41 5.76
C GLY A 11 13.92 4.88 6.16
N ARG A 12 13.62 6.16 5.92
CA ARG A 12 12.33 6.78 6.26
C ARG A 12 11.16 6.19 5.47
N TYR A 13 11.35 5.94 4.18
CA TYR A 13 10.26 5.55 3.28
C TYR A 13 10.19 4.06 2.95
N ARG A 14 11.08 3.23 3.52
CA ARG A 14 11.07 1.78 3.33
C ARG A 14 9.70 1.17 3.61
N ASP A 15 9.15 1.43 4.80
CA ASP A 15 7.88 0.83 5.21
C ASP A 15 6.72 1.32 4.33
N LEU A 16 6.73 2.60 3.91
CA LEU A 16 5.75 3.14 2.95
C LEU A 16 5.76 2.40 1.61
N VAL A 17 6.94 2.29 0.99
CA VAL A 17 7.07 1.65 -0.31
C VAL A 17 6.68 0.17 -0.21
N TYR A 18 7.18 -0.54 0.80
CA TYR A 18 6.87 -1.94 1.03
C TYR A 18 5.37 -2.17 1.23
N ARG A 19 4.72 -1.39 2.10
CA ARG A 19 3.28 -1.56 2.35
C ARG A 19 2.43 -1.25 1.15
N ILE A 20 2.78 -0.25 0.35
CA ILE A 20 2.11 -0.03 -0.94
C ILE A 20 2.25 -1.28 -1.80
N ALA A 21 3.47 -1.81 -1.97
CA ALA A 21 3.72 -2.97 -2.80
C ALA A 21 2.96 -4.21 -2.34
N TYR A 22 3.03 -4.52 -1.05
CA TYR A 22 2.33 -5.62 -0.43
C TYR A 22 0.80 -5.49 -0.53
N THR A 23 0.29 -4.26 -0.42
CA THR A 23 -1.14 -3.95 -0.63
C THR A 23 -1.59 -4.19 -2.06
N TYR A 24 -0.69 -4.23 -3.04
CA TYR A 24 -1.06 -4.72 -4.36
C TYR A 24 -0.89 -6.23 -4.44
N LEU A 25 0.33 -6.71 -4.20
CA LEU A 25 0.81 -8.02 -4.63
C LEU A 25 0.39 -9.15 -3.71
N ARG A 26 0.20 -8.88 -2.40
CA ARG A 26 -0.03 -9.92 -1.38
C ARG A 26 1.00 -11.04 -1.48
N ASN A 27 2.26 -10.72 -1.74
CA ASN A 27 3.36 -11.67 -1.71
C ASN A 27 4.56 -10.92 -1.13
N PRO A 28 5.18 -11.43 -0.04
CA PRO A 28 6.34 -10.83 0.59
C PRO A 28 7.51 -10.57 -0.35
N ALA A 29 7.89 -11.60 -1.12
CA ALA A 29 9.03 -11.56 -2.01
C ALA A 29 8.79 -10.56 -3.15
N ASP A 30 7.61 -10.59 -3.77
CA ASP A 30 7.27 -9.62 -4.82
C ASP A 30 7.22 -8.19 -4.26
N ALA A 31 6.76 -8.00 -3.01
CA ALA A 31 6.74 -6.70 -2.37
C ALA A 31 8.15 -6.16 -2.08
N ASP A 32 9.05 -7.02 -1.62
CA ASP A 32 10.46 -6.69 -1.42
C ASP A 32 11.15 -6.35 -2.75
N ASP A 33 10.91 -7.13 -3.80
CA ASP A 33 11.46 -6.89 -5.13
C ASP A 33 10.99 -5.55 -5.69
N VAL A 34 9.70 -5.24 -5.56
CA VAL A 34 9.18 -3.92 -5.95
C VAL A 34 9.80 -2.81 -5.12
N ALA A 35 9.95 -3.00 -3.81
CA ALA A 35 10.56 -1.97 -2.97
C ALA A 35 12.01 -1.71 -3.34
N GLN A 36 12.78 -2.76 -3.61
CA GLN A 36 14.16 -2.65 -4.11
C GLN A 36 14.21 -1.91 -5.44
N ASP A 37 13.37 -2.29 -6.40
CA ASP A 37 13.29 -1.62 -7.70
C ASP A 37 12.99 -0.13 -7.58
N VAL A 38 12.05 0.25 -6.70
CA VAL A 38 11.68 1.65 -6.44
C VAL A 38 12.89 2.43 -5.90
N PHE A 39 13.64 1.87 -4.96
CA PHE A 39 14.83 2.53 -4.43
C PHE A 39 15.99 2.56 -5.42
N VAL A 40 16.16 1.53 -6.26
CA VAL A 40 17.11 1.57 -7.37
C VAL A 40 16.76 2.68 -8.36
N GLN A 41 15.47 2.90 -8.63
CA GLN A 41 15.02 4.03 -9.44
C GLN A 41 15.27 5.37 -8.75
N LEU A 42 15.07 5.47 -7.43
CA LEU A 42 15.40 6.68 -6.67
C LEU A 42 16.89 7.04 -6.82
N MET A 43 17.78 6.04 -6.73
CA MET A 43 19.22 6.23 -6.88
C MET A 43 19.65 6.71 -8.27
N ARG A 44 18.86 6.39 -9.30
CA ARG A 44 19.17 6.67 -10.70
C ARG A 44 18.38 7.84 -11.28
N CYS A 45 17.48 8.45 -10.51
CA CYS A 45 16.63 9.50 -11.03
C CYS A 45 17.32 10.87 -10.96
N ASP A 46 17.11 11.68 -11.99
CA ASP A 46 17.60 13.06 -12.06
C ASP A 46 16.57 14.07 -11.51
N VAL A 47 15.62 13.60 -10.69
CA VAL A 47 14.55 14.45 -10.16
C VAL A 47 15.11 15.38 -9.08
N ALA A 48 14.95 16.69 -9.28
CA ALA A 48 15.18 17.67 -8.24
C ALA A 48 13.99 17.68 -7.27
N PHE A 49 14.15 17.02 -6.12
CA PHE A 49 13.12 17.01 -5.09
C PHE A 49 13.13 18.34 -4.32
N GLU A 50 11.96 18.96 -4.26
CA GLU A 50 11.77 20.28 -3.63
C GLU A 50 11.43 20.18 -2.14
N SER A 51 10.97 19.01 -1.69
CA SER A 51 10.58 18.74 -0.31
C SER A 51 10.50 17.24 -0.04
N ASP A 52 10.55 16.88 1.24
CA ASP A 52 10.30 15.51 1.72
C ASP A 52 8.93 14.99 1.24
N GLU A 53 7.94 15.87 1.18
CA GLU A 53 6.61 15.58 0.68
C GLU A 53 6.58 15.31 -0.85
N HIS A 54 7.43 15.98 -1.64
CA HIS A 54 7.63 15.65 -3.06
C HIS A 54 8.23 14.24 -3.20
N VAL A 55 9.25 13.90 -2.40
CA VAL A 55 9.86 12.56 -2.37
C VAL A 55 8.81 11.49 -2.04
N ARG A 56 8.01 11.70 -1.00
CA ARG A 56 6.94 10.79 -0.58
C ARG A 56 5.95 10.49 -1.71
N ARG A 57 5.46 11.54 -2.39
CA ARG A 57 4.53 11.38 -3.53
C ARG A 57 5.18 10.67 -4.72
N TRP A 58 6.45 10.96 -4.99
CA TRP A 58 7.20 10.32 -6.07
C TRP A 58 7.39 8.84 -5.79
N LEU A 59 7.83 8.45 -4.59
CA LEU A 59 8.00 7.06 -4.20
C LEU A 59 6.69 6.28 -4.28
N ALA A 60 5.60 6.84 -3.74
CA ALA A 60 4.29 6.21 -3.83
C ALA A 60 3.83 6.03 -5.28
N ARG A 61 4.07 7.03 -6.15
CA ARG A 61 3.74 6.94 -7.56
C ARG A 61 4.50 5.80 -8.25
N VAL A 62 5.81 5.73 -8.01
CA VAL A 62 6.68 4.73 -8.62
C VAL A 62 6.29 3.33 -8.17
N ALA A 63 6.08 3.13 -6.86
CA ALA A 63 5.62 1.86 -6.30
C ALA A 63 4.29 1.40 -6.93
N ILE A 64 3.27 2.28 -6.95
CA ILE A 64 1.96 1.98 -7.56
C ILE A 64 2.11 1.59 -9.04
N ASN A 65 2.96 2.31 -9.80
CA ASN A 65 3.18 2.03 -11.20
C ASN A 65 3.88 0.68 -11.40
N ARG A 66 4.87 0.34 -10.58
CA ARG A 66 5.59 -0.94 -10.64
C ARG A 66 4.65 -2.10 -10.34
N CYS A 67 3.86 -2.01 -9.27
CA CYS A 67 2.84 -3.01 -8.93
C CYS A 67 1.84 -3.23 -10.06
N LYS A 68 1.29 -2.15 -10.62
CA LYS A 68 0.37 -2.24 -11.77
C LYS A 68 1.03 -2.84 -13.01
N SER A 69 2.33 -2.63 -13.19
CA SER A 69 3.08 -3.24 -14.29
C SER A 69 3.19 -4.75 -14.13
N LEU A 70 3.51 -5.22 -12.91
CA LEU A 70 3.56 -6.65 -12.60
C LEU A 70 2.17 -7.30 -12.76
N PHE A 71 1.10 -6.64 -12.27
CA PHE A 71 -0.27 -7.12 -12.43
C PHE A 71 -0.73 -7.24 -13.89
N ARG A 72 -0.31 -6.31 -14.76
CA ARG A 72 -0.61 -6.38 -16.20
C ARG A 72 0.13 -7.54 -16.88
N MET A 73 1.25 -7.99 -16.33
CA MET A 73 1.99 -9.16 -16.80
C MET A 73 1.49 -10.47 -16.16
N SER A 74 0.79 -10.40 -15.03
CA SER A 74 0.42 -11.53 -14.17
C SER A 74 -1.06 -11.93 -14.22
N TRP A 75 -1.66 -12.03 -15.41
CA TRP A 75 -2.84 -12.91 -15.61
C TRP A 75 -2.55 -14.41 -15.33
N ARG A 76 -1.52 -14.71 -14.53
CA ARG A 76 -0.89 -16.03 -14.42
C ARG A 76 -0.72 -16.57 -13.00
N TRP A 77 -1.01 -15.80 -11.95
CA TRP A 77 -0.85 -16.31 -10.57
C TRP A 77 -1.95 -15.77 -9.66
N ILE A 78 -3.04 -16.52 -9.57
CA ILE A 78 -3.95 -16.48 -8.42
C ILE A 78 -3.44 -17.59 -7.51
N GLU A 79 -2.66 -17.24 -6.49
CA GLU A 79 -2.35 -18.16 -5.39
C GLU A 79 -3.03 -17.70 -4.09
N ASN A 80 -3.29 -18.70 -3.24
CA ASN A 80 -4.24 -18.70 -2.15
C ASN A 80 -3.99 -17.62 -1.08
N ILE A 81 -5.10 -17.09 -0.55
CA ILE A 81 -5.22 -15.94 0.36
C ILE A 81 -4.71 -16.22 1.79
N ASP A 82 -4.37 -17.46 2.13
CA ASP A 82 -4.41 -17.92 3.54
C ASP A 82 -3.14 -17.66 4.38
N ASP A 83 -1.96 -17.41 3.78
CA ASP A 83 -0.69 -17.47 4.54
C ASP A 83 -0.01 -16.13 4.85
N HIS A 84 -0.71 -15.00 4.67
CA HIS A 84 -0.05 -13.71 4.45
C HIS A 84 0.14 -12.84 5.70
N ALA A 85 -0.55 -13.12 6.80
CA ALA A 85 -0.56 -12.25 7.97
C ALA A 85 0.78 -12.16 8.74
N ARG A 86 1.72 -13.11 8.55
CA ARG A 86 2.97 -13.21 9.35
C ARG A 86 4.12 -12.33 8.87
N THR A 87 4.04 -11.78 7.65
CA THR A 87 5.20 -11.12 7.01
C THR A 87 5.35 -9.65 7.40
N LEU A 88 4.23 -8.96 7.59
CA LEU A 88 4.28 -7.64 8.19
C LEU A 88 4.76 -7.88 9.63
N SER A 89 5.89 -7.28 10.02
CA SER A 89 6.41 -7.34 11.40
C SER A 89 5.48 -6.52 12.30
N ILE A 90 4.28 -7.06 12.49
CA ILE A 90 3.21 -6.50 13.29
C ILE A 90 3.47 -6.97 14.72
N PRO A 91 3.34 -6.09 15.73
CA PRO A 91 3.26 -6.52 17.12
C PRO A 91 2.24 -7.67 17.25
N ASP A 92 2.52 -8.65 18.10
CA ASP A 92 1.69 -9.84 18.35
C ASP A 92 0.41 -9.49 19.12
N GLU A 93 -0.35 -8.55 18.57
CA GLU A 93 -1.68 -8.17 19.01
C GLU A 93 -2.65 -8.77 18.00
N GLN A 94 -3.35 -9.82 18.42
CA GLN A 94 -4.37 -10.55 17.64
C GLN A 94 -5.28 -9.61 16.82
N GLU A 95 -5.68 -8.49 17.44
CA GLU A 95 -6.51 -7.44 16.83
C GLU A 95 -5.88 -6.84 15.57
N VAL A 96 -4.56 -6.58 15.56
CA VAL A 96 -3.88 -6.02 14.39
C VAL A 96 -3.80 -7.04 13.25
N ARG A 97 -3.67 -8.32 13.58
CA ARG A 97 -3.68 -9.42 12.61
C ARG A 97 -5.04 -9.54 11.93
N GLU A 98 -6.12 -9.43 12.69
CA GLU A 98 -7.50 -9.45 12.19
C GLU A 98 -7.78 -8.24 11.29
N VAL A 99 -7.36 -7.03 11.70
CA VAL A 99 -7.54 -5.82 10.88
C VAL A 99 -6.85 -5.98 9.55
N LEU A 100 -5.64 -6.54 9.56
CA LEU A 100 -4.87 -6.75 8.34
C LEU A 100 -5.45 -7.85 7.47
N ALA A 101 -5.95 -8.94 8.05
CA ALA A 101 -6.67 -9.98 7.30
C ALA A 101 -7.91 -9.40 6.60
N ALA A 102 -8.75 -8.65 7.33
CA ALA A 102 -9.93 -7.99 6.77
C ALA A 102 -9.56 -6.97 5.68
N LEU A 103 -8.51 -6.18 5.91
CA LEU A 103 -7.99 -5.23 4.93
C LEU A 103 -7.51 -5.93 3.66
N LEU A 104 -6.80 -7.06 3.79
CA LEU A 104 -6.34 -7.87 2.67
C LEU A 104 -7.49 -8.59 1.96
N ALA A 105 -8.58 -8.96 2.64
CA ALA A 105 -9.77 -9.55 2.01
C ALA A 105 -10.50 -8.57 1.08
N LEU A 106 -10.37 -7.26 1.31
CA LEU A 106 -11.03 -6.25 0.48
C LEU A 106 -10.59 -6.27 -0.99
N PRO A 107 -11.53 -6.01 -1.93
CA PRO A 107 -11.19 -5.71 -3.31
C PRO A 107 -10.17 -4.57 -3.41
N GLU A 108 -9.20 -4.70 -4.31
CA GLU A 108 -8.11 -3.73 -4.53
C GLU A 108 -8.60 -2.28 -4.60
N LYS A 109 -9.72 -2.04 -5.31
CA LYS A 109 -10.33 -0.72 -5.48
C LYS A 109 -10.74 -0.03 -4.17
N TYR A 110 -10.85 -0.76 -3.07
CA TYR A 110 -11.14 -0.23 -1.73
C TYR A 110 -9.91 -0.32 -0.82
N ARG A 111 -9.20 -1.45 -0.86
CA ARG A 111 -8.00 -1.74 -0.08
C ARG A 111 -6.88 -0.71 -0.30
N VAL A 112 -6.53 -0.45 -1.56
CA VAL A 112 -5.43 0.46 -1.91
C VAL A 112 -5.69 1.90 -1.43
N PRO A 113 -6.86 2.54 -1.70
CA PRO A 113 -7.15 3.85 -1.14
C PRO A 113 -7.05 3.91 0.39
N LEU A 114 -7.51 2.88 1.11
CA LEU A 114 -7.46 2.86 2.57
C LEU A 114 -6.01 2.87 3.07
N VAL A 115 -5.14 2.03 2.50
CA VAL A 115 -3.72 2.00 2.88
C VAL A 115 -3.04 3.34 2.56
N LEU A 116 -3.27 3.92 1.39
CA LEU A 116 -2.71 5.23 1.05
C LEU A 116 -3.19 6.32 2.01
N TYR A 117 -4.44 6.26 2.47
CA TYR A 117 -4.98 7.26 3.38
C TYR A 117 -4.44 7.11 4.81
N TYR A 118 -4.64 5.93 5.42
CA TYR A 118 -4.37 5.73 6.84
C TYR A 118 -2.90 5.49 7.13
N TYR A 119 -2.25 4.70 6.29
CA TYR A 119 -0.85 4.37 6.47
C TYR A 119 0.04 5.35 5.69
N GLY A 120 -0.35 5.64 4.45
CA GLY A 120 0.42 6.54 3.60
C GLY A 120 0.28 8.02 3.96
N GLY A 121 -0.73 8.41 4.73
CA GLY A 121 -0.99 9.82 5.09
C GLY A 121 -1.40 10.70 3.92
N PHE A 122 -1.84 10.11 2.79
CA PHE A 122 -2.26 10.87 1.62
C PHE A 122 -3.69 11.41 1.77
N SER A 123 -3.88 12.67 1.41
CA SER A 123 -5.19 13.27 1.27
C SER A 123 -6.01 12.63 0.15
N THR A 124 -7.33 12.80 0.18
CA THR A 124 -8.23 12.29 -0.87
C THR A 124 -7.87 12.79 -2.26
N ASN A 125 -7.35 14.01 -2.39
CA ASN A 125 -6.92 14.60 -3.65
C ASN A 125 -5.60 13.97 -4.14
N GLU A 126 -4.64 13.72 -3.25
CA GLU A 126 -3.40 13.04 -3.59
C GLU A 126 -3.65 11.60 -4.00
N ILE A 127 -4.53 10.88 -3.29
CA ILE A 127 -4.95 9.53 -3.66
C ILE A 127 -5.60 9.53 -5.04
N ALA A 128 -6.47 10.49 -5.33
CA ALA A 128 -7.09 10.64 -6.64
C ALA A 128 -6.05 10.82 -7.75
N ALA A 129 -5.05 11.68 -7.51
CA ALA A 129 -3.94 11.88 -8.43
C ALA A 129 -3.08 10.60 -8.57
N LEU A 130 -2.69 9.96 -7.47
CA LEU A 130 -1.88 8.74 -7.42
C LEU A 130 -2.54 7.57 -8.16
N LEU A 131 -3.85 7.42 -8.00
CA LEU A 131 -4.62 6.34 -8.61
C LEU A 131 -5.18 6.70 -10.00
N LYS A 132 -5.05 7.96 -10.43
CA LYS A 132 -5.63 8.50 -11.67
C LYS A 132 -7.15 8.30 -11.74
N ILE A 133 -7.85 8.71 -10.68
CA ILE A 133 -9.31 8.64 -10.55
C ILE A 133 -9.88 9.99 -10.12
N PRO A 134 -11.19 10.27 -10.31
CA PRO A 134 -11.81 11.49 -9.80
C PRO A 134 -11.75 11.59 -8.26
N PRO A 135 -11.58 12.80 -7.66
CA PRO A 135 -11.59 12.97 -6.21
C PRO A 135 -12.86 12.45 -5.52
N ALA A 136 -14.02 12.63 -6.15
CA ALA A 136 -15.28 12.05 -5.67
C ALA A 136 -15.22 10.52 -5.61
N THR A 137 -14.62 9.88 -6.61
CA THR A 137 -14.42 8.43 -6.64
C THR A 137 -13.49 7.95 -5.53
N ALA A 138 -12.41 8.70 -5.25
CA ALA A 138 -11.52 8.40 -4.13
C ALA A 138 -12.27 8.43 -2.78
N ARG A 139 -13.07 9.48 -2.54
CA ARG A 139 -13.91 9.60 -1.32
C ARG A 139 -14.91 8.45 -1.20
N THR A 140 -15.61 8.13 -2.29
CA THR A 140 -16.58 7.02 -2.30
C THR A 140 -15.92 5.67 -2.07
N ARG A 141 -14.74 5.42 -2.66
CA ARG A 141 -13.98 4.17 -2.43
C ARG A 141 -13.52 4.04 -0.99
N LEU A 142 -13.03 5.13 -0.39
CA LEU A 142 -12.67 5.16 1.03
C LEU A 142 -13.89 4.90 1.93
N ALA A 143 -15.00 5.58 1.67
CA ALA A 143 -16.23 5.39 2.45
C ALA A 143 -16.76 3.95 2.36
N ARG A 144 -16.83 3.40 1.15
CA ARG A 144 -17.28 2.00 0.93
C ARG A 144 -16.30 0.98 1.51
N GLY A 145 -14.99 1.24 1.42
CA GLY A 145 -13.97 0.38 2.04
C GLY A 145 -14.13 0.30 3.56
N ARG A 146 -14.30 1.45 4.23
CA ARG A 146 -14.58 1.49 5.67
C ARG A 146 -15.86 0.78 6.06
N ALA A 147 -16.94 0.98 5.28
CA ALA A 147 -18.22 0.32 5.54
C ALA A 147 -18.10 -1.22 5.44
N LYS A 148 -17.26 -1.72 4.52
CA LYS A 148 -16.98 -3.16 4.39
C LYS A 148 -16.19 -3.70 5.58
N LEU A 149 -15.10 -3.04 5.98
CA LEU A 149 -14.36 -3.44 7.18
C LEU A 149 -15.29 -3.49 8.41
N LYS A 150 -16.13 -2.46 8.59
CA LYS A 150 -17.08 -2.42 9.71
C LYS A 150 -18.11 -3.55 9.66
N ALA A 151 -18.59 -3.94 8.48
CA ALA A 151 -19.56 -5.02 8.34
C ALA A 151 -18.92 -6.37 8.70
N ASP A 152 -17.69 -6.62 8.24
CA ASP A 152 -16.96 -7.85 8.54
C ASP A 152 -16.72 -7.97 10.07
N TYR A 153 -16.31 -6.89 10.74
CA TYR A 153 -16.15 -6.84 12.20
C TYR A 153 -17.46 -7.06 12.98
N LEU A 154 -18.58 -6.52 12.50
CA LEU A 154 -19.89 -6.70 13.15
C LEU A 154 -20.52 -8.07 12.88
N GLU A 155 -20.07 -8.80 11.85
CA GLU A 155 -20.49 -10.18 11.59
C GLU A 155 -19.75 -11.15 12.50
N ASP A 156 -18.45 -10.97 12.75
CA ASP A 156 -17.69 -11.77 13.71
C ASP A 156 -18.23 -11.64 15.16
N ASP A 157 -18.53 -10.43 15.64
CA ASP A 157 -19.12 -10.20 16.97
C ASP A 157 -20.47 -10.92 17.18
N ARG A 158 -21.23 -11.17 16.09
CA ARG A 158 -22.55 -11.84 16.16
C ARG A 158 -22.48 -13.36 16.06
N HIS A 159 -21.32 -13.91 15.73
CA HIS A 159 -21.08 -15.35 15.68
C HIS A 159 -20.44 -15.88 16.98
N GLU A 160 -20.00 -14.98 17.87
CA GLU A 160 -19.48 -15.32 19.21
C GLU A 160 -20.55 -15.27 20.33
N GLU A 161 -21.79 -14.87 20.04
CA GLU A 161 -22.97 -14.95 20.94
C GLU A 161 -23.85 -16.18 20.67
#